data_AF-A0A8J7T4A6-F1
#
_entry.id   AF-A0A8J7T4A6-F1
#
_cell.length_a   1.000
_cell.length_b   1.000
_cell.length_c   1.000
_cell.angle_alpha   90.00
_cell.angle_beta   90.00
_cell.angle_gamma   90.00
#
_symmetry.space_group_name_H-M   'P 1'
#
loop_
_entity.id
_entity.type
_entity.pdbx_description
1 polymer ?
#
loop_
_entity_poly.entity_id
_entity_poly.type
_entity_poly.pdbx_seq_one_letter_code
_entity_poly.pdbx_strand_id
1 'polypeptide(L)' 'MTGLVLKLGPHERILINGAVIENGDRRSRLNIVTPNAHILRLKDAIHPDQVNTPVRRVC' A
#
# COMPACT_ATOMS: atom_id res chain seq x y z
N MET A 1 -6.10 17.05 -12.90
CA MET A 1 -6.01 15.58 -12.73
C MET A 1 -5.81 15.29 -11.25
N THR A 2 -6.81 14.68 -10.61
CA THR A 2 -6.76 14.34 -9.18
C THR A 2 -5.96 13.06 -9.01
N GLY A 3 -4.70 13.18 -8.57
CA GLY A 3 -3.87 12.03 -8.19
C GLY A 3 -4.40 11.32 -6.95
N LEU A 4 -3.97 10.08 -6.73
CA LEU A 4 -4.29 9.35 -5.50
C LEU A 4 -3.41 9.88 -4.37
N VAL A 5 -4.01 10.30 -3.25
CA VAL A 5 -3.26 10.77 -2.08
C VAL A 5 -3.26 9.69 -1.00
N LEU A 6 -2.08 9.18 -0.66
CA LEU A 6 -1.87 8.25 0.44
C LEU A 6 -1.36 8.98 1.67
N LYS A 7 -1.98 8.71 2.81
CA LYS A 7 -1.44 9.06 4.13
C LYS A 7 -0.69 7.85 4.67
N LEU A 8 0.57 8.07 5.06
CA LEU A 8 1.43 7.05 5.65
C LEU A 8 1.72 7.38 7.10
N GLY A 9 1.55 6.37 7.96
CA GLY A 9 2.04 6.37 9.34
C GLY A 9 3.56 6.23 9.40
N PRO A 10 4.19 6.54 10.54
CA PRO A 10 5.61 6.25 10.76
C PRO A 10 5.92 4.78 10.48
N HIS A 11 7.03 4.50 9.78
CA HIS A 11 7.48 3.16 9.39
C HIS A 11 6.47 2.34 8.56
N GLU A 12 5.40 2.97 8.07
CA GLU A 12 4.44 2.28 7.21
C GLU A 12 5.07 2.00 5.84
N ARG A 13 4.87 0.78 5.35
CA ARG A 13 5.42 0.31 4.08
C ARG A 13 4.34 0.11 3.03
N ILE A 14 4.60 0.58 1.83
CA ILE A 14 3.76 0.38 0.65
C ILE A 14 4.57 -0.17 -0.51
N LEU A 15 3.95 -1.01 -1.32
CA LEU A 15 4.47 -1.47 -2.60
C LEU A 15 3.80 -0.65 -3.71
N ILE A 16 4.57 -0.03 -4.59
CA ILE A 16 4.10 0.68 -5.78
C ILE A 16 4.81 0.09 -7.00
N ASN A 17 4.06 -0.53 -7.91
CA ASN A 17 4.58 -1.13 -9.16
C ASN A 17 5.82 -2.03 -8.98
N GLY A 18 5.99 -2.66 -7.81
CA GLY A 18 7.14 -3.51 -7.48
C GLY A 18 8.24 -2.84 -6.64
N ALA A 19 8.17 -1.54 -6.39
CA ALA A 19 9.07 -0.84 -5.47
C ALA A 19 8.45 -0.74 -4.07
N VAL A 20 9.23 -1.05 -3.03
CA VAL A 20 8.80 -0.88 -1.63
C VAL A 20 9.23 0.50 -1.14
N ILE A 21 8.28 1.28 -0.65
CA ILE A 21 8.50 2.60 -0.05
C ILE A 21 8.18 2.48 1.43
N GLU A 22 9.14 2.81 2.28
CA GLU A 22 8.96 2.95 3.72
C GLU A 22 8.89 4.43 4.10
N ASN A 23 7.93 4.77 4.94
CA ASN A 23 7.87 6.10 5.52
C ASN A 23 8.82 6.24 6.71
N GLY A 24 9.43 7.41 6.86
CA GLY A 24 10.27 7.73 8.02
C GLY A 24 9.47 7.93 9.32
N ASP A 25 10.09 8.58 10.30
CA ASP A 25 9.57 8.67 11.68
C ASP A 25 8.31 9.53 11.85
N ARG A 26 7.92 10.30 10.82
CA ARG A 26 6.79 11.22 10.86
C ARG A 26 5.75 10.87 9.81
N ARG A 27 4.49 11.17 10.10
CA ARG A 27 3.40 11.00 9.12
C ARG A 27 3.66 11.84 7.87
N SER A 28 3.50 11.22 6.71
CA SER A 28 3.69 11.88 5.42
C SER A 28 2.47 11.68 4.51
N ARG A 29 2.35 12.55 3.51
CA ARG A 29 1.37 12.41 2.42
C ARG A 29 2.15 12.19 1.13
N LEU A 30 1.84 11.12 0.42
CA LEU A 30 2.35 10.87 -0.93
C LEU A 30 1.22 11.09 -1.93
N ASN A 31 1.52 11.83 -3.00
CA ASN A 31 0.60 12.02 -4.12
C ASN A 31 1.09 11.21 -5.31
N ILE A 32 0.29 10.24 -5.74
CA ILE A 32 0.56 9.46 -6.95
C ILE A 32 -0.14 10.14 -8.11
N VAL A 33 0.67 10.75 -8.98
CA VAL A 33 0.20 11.42 -10.20
C VAL A 33 0.10 10.47 -11.39
N THR A 34 0.74 9.30 -11.29
CA THR A 34 0.73 8.28 -12.33
C THR A 34 -0.63 7.58 -12.38
N PRO A 35 -1.34 7.61 -13.52
CA PRO A 35 -2.60 6.88 -13.67
C PRO A 35 -2.35 5.37 -13.61
N ASN A 36 -3.34 4.61 -13.11
CA ASN A 36 -3.31 3.14 -13.04
C ASN A 36 -2.09 2.55 -12.29
N ALA A 37 -1.51 3.27 -11.33
CA ALA A 37 -0.48 2.72 -10.48
C ALA A 37 -1.04 1.59 -9.60
N HIS A 38 -0.36 0.44 -9.57
CA HIS A 38 -0.70 -0.66 -8.67
C HIS A 38 -0.06 -0.41 -7.31
N ILE A 39 -0.90 -0.35 -6.27
CA ILE A 39 -0.49 0.03 -4.91
C ILE A 39 -1.01 -1.02 -3.93
N LEU A 40 -0.13 -1.51 -3.05
CA LEU A 40 -0.47 -2.42 -1.96
C LEU A 40 0.15 -1.91 -0.66
N ARG A 41 -0.65 -1.79 0.40
CA ARG A 41 -0.12 -1.54 1.75
C ARG A 41 0.33 -2.87 2.33
N LEU A 42 1.58 -2.96 2.75
CA LEU A 42 2.11 -4.25 3.24
C LEU A 42 1.40 -4.73 4.52
N LYS A 43 0.82 -3.83 5.31
CA LYS A 43 0.02 -4.20 6.50
C LYS A 43 -1.31 -4.87 6.14
N ASP A 44 -1.86 -4.54 4.97
CA ASP A 44 -3.13 -5.06 4.48
C ASP A 44 -2.89 -6.29 3.58
N ALA A 45 -1.64 -6.53 3.19
CA ALA A 45 -1.25 -7.68 2.39
C ALA A 45 -1.41 -8.97 3.20
N ILE A 46 -2.27 -9.87 2.72
CA ILE A 46 -2.40 -11.22 3.26
C ILE A 46 -1.33 -12.10 2.61
N HIS A 47 -0.53 -12.78 3.44
CA HIS A 47 0.43 -13.76 2.92
C HIS A 47 -0.33 -14.90 2.23
N PRO A 48 0.10 -15.40 1.04
CA PRO A 48 -0.61 -16.46 0.32
C PRO A 48 -0.97 -17.68 1.19
N ASP A 49 -0.08 -18.07 2.10
CA ASP A 49 -0.29 -19.19 3.03
C ASP A 49 -1.39 -18.94 4.07
N GLN A 50 -1.78 -17.69 4.29
CA GLN A 50 -2.82 -17.27 5.23
C GLN A 50 -4.19 -17.04 4.56
N VAL A 51 -4.27 -17.23 3.24
CA VAL A 51 -5.48 -17.09 2.42
C VAL A 51 -6.32 -18.38 2.48
N ASN A 52 -6.68 -18.81 3.69
CA ASN A 52 -7.34 -20.08 3.96
C ASN A 52 -8.88 -20.02 3.93
N THR A 53 -9.48 -18.84 3.82
CA THR A 53 -10.94 -18.68 3.74
C THR A 53 -11.36 -17.83 2.54
N PRO A 54 -12.59 -18.05 1.99
CA PRO A 54 -13.10 -17.24 0.87
C PRO A 54 -13.10 -15.74 1.15
N VAL A 55 -13.37 -15.35 2.40
CA VAL A 55 -13.36 -13.94 2.83
C VAL A 55 -11.95 -13.34 2.76
N ARG A 56 -10.91 -14.10 3.10
CA ARG A 56 -9.50 -13.66 3.06
C ARG A 56 -8.89 -13.63 1.64
N ARG A 57 -9.61 -14.07 0.60
CA ARG A 57 -9.16 -14.00 -0.80
C ARG A 57 -9.48 -12.68 -1.49
N VAL A 58 -10.39 -11.89 -0.92
CA VAL A 58 -11.01 -10.73 -1.58
C VAL A 58 -10.59 -9.41 -0.91
N CYS A 59 -10.08 -9.46 0.33
CA CYS A 59 -9.68 -8.29 1.12
C CYS A 59 -8.20 -7.93 0.95
#